data_AF-A0A356KJK1-F1
#
_entry.id   AF-A0A356KJK1-F1
#
_cell.length_a   1.000
_cell.length_b   1.000
_cell.length_c   1.000
_cell.angle_alpha   90.00
_cell.angle_beta   90.00
_cell.angle_gamma   90.00
#
_symmetry.space_group_name_H-M   'P 1'
#
loop_
_entity.id
_entity.type
_entity.pdbx_description
1 polymer ?
#
loop_
_entity_poly.entity_id
_entity_poly.type
_entity_poly.pdbx_seq_one_letter_code
_entity_poly.pdbx_strand_id
1 'polypeptide(L)'
;MSRPDLGQAIGRIAALGAHVWRANVEMHLNQGGELPDVAREKHAGLASKLELSGGELSAREAELAARPLGGWEQGEAFEALFRIEAITALLWGVGRLELPPYTSPAAAAQVLPQAGLGKPHAELLAGAELRDEASLELELRRAGFWNWRARTRLLRLQGATPPPGDTFAGTVGRAIEAALGEGVITPEQVRDGDLLVGDTPYQELGQEFGSLASLAVERHYALSWLAGRSPDNDWDETPTNT
;
A
#
# COMPACT_ATOMS: atom_id res chain seq x y z
N MET A 1 -5.11 -2.32 -21.42
CA MET A 1 -4.19 -1.67 -20.46
C MET A 1 -2.93 -2.52 -20.40
N SER A 2 -1.75 -1.90 -20.41
CA SER A 2 -0.46 -2.61 -20.39
C SER A 2 -0.02 -2.78 -18.94
N ARG A 3 0.44 -3.99 -18.58
CA ARG A 3 1.10 -4.22 -17.30
C ARG A 3 2.40 -3.42 -17.23
N PRO A 4 2.77 -2.81 -16.09
CA PRO A 4 4.09 -2.23 -15.94
C PRO A 4 5.18 -3.30 -16.11
N ASP A 5 6.25 -2.96 -16.81
CA ASP A 5 7.43 -3.81 -16.87
C ASP A 5 8.23 -3.76 -15.55
N LEU A 6 9.24 -4.63 -15.43
CA LEU A 6 10.07 -4.70 -14.23
C LEU A 6 10.80 -3.38 -13.93
N GLY A 7 11.25 -2.66 -14.96
CA GLY A 7 11.90 -1.36 -14.81
C GLY A 7 10.97 -0.31 -14.24
N GLN A 8 9.74 -0.26 -14.74
CA GLN A 8 8.69 0.63 -14.24
C GLN A 8 8.31 0.28 -12.79
N ALA A 9 8.19 -1.01 -12.45
CA ALA A 9 7.91 -1.43 -11.08
C ALA A 9 9.01 -1.02 -10.09
N ILE A 10 10.28 -1.20 -10.47
CA ILE A 10 11.42 -0.77 -9.66
C ILE A 10 11.49 0.75 -9.52
N GLY A 11 11.27 1.50 -10.61
CA GLY A 11 11.21 2.96 -10.56
C GLY A 11 10.11 3.46 -9.62
N ARG A 12 8.93 2.84 -9.67
CA ARG A 12 7.81 3.16 -8.77
C ARG A 12 8.15 2.88 -7.30
N ILE A 13 8.81 1.76 -7.01
CA ILE A 13 9.31 1.43 -5.66
C ILE A 13 10.24 2.52 -5.14
N ALA A 14 11.17 3.00 -5.96
CA ALA A 14 12.11 4.07 -5.58
C ALA A 14 11.39 5.42 -5.36
N ALA A 15 10.43 5.76 -6.23
CA ALA A 15 9.59 6.95 -6.12
C ALA A 15 8.79 6.98 -4.81
N LEU A 16 8.09 5.89 -4.50
CA LEU A 16 7.36 5.76 -3.25
C LEU A 16 8.31 5.77 -2.04
N GLY A 17 9.50 5.16 -2.16
CA GLY A 17 10.54 5.22 -1.12
C GLY A 17 10.99 6.66 -0.82
N ALA A 18 11.19 7.49 -1.85
CA ALA A 18 11.47 8.91 -1.71
C ALA A 18 10.31 9.65 -1.04
N HIS A 19 9.07 9.34 -1.44
CA HIS A 19 7.85 9.94 -0.91
C HIS A 19 7.66 9.62 0.58
N VAL A 20 7.77 8.36 0.99
CA VAL A 20 7.70 7.93 2.40
C VAL A 20 8.84 8.53 3.23
N TRP A 21 10.05 8.63 2.66
CA TRP A 21 11.16 9.27 3.34
C TRP A 21 10.86 10.75 3.63
N ARG A 22 10.34 11.48 2.63
CA ARG A 22 9.92 12.88 2.80
C ARG A 22 8.78 13.00 3.81
N ALA A 23 7.80 12.09 3.79
CA ALA A 23 6.70 12.06 4.74
C ALA A 23 7.17 11.97 6.21
N ASN A 24 8.20 11.16 6.49
CA ASN A 24 8.80 11.08 7.83
C ASN A 24 9.42 12.41 8.27
N VAL A 25 10.10 13.11 7.35
CA VAL A 25 10.69 14.43 7.59
C VAL A 25 9.59 15.46 7.90
N GLU A 26 8.50 15.44 7.13
CA GLU A 26 7.35 16.33 7.33
C GLU A 26 6.62 16.07 8.65
N MET A 27 6.43 14.80 9.02
CA MET A 27 5.83 14.44 10.31
C MET A 27 6.64 14.96 11.50
N HIS A 28 7.97 14.89 11.43
CA HIS A 28 8.85 15.43 12.47
C HIS A 28 8.74 16.97 12.57
N LEU A 29 8.75 17.67 11.43
CA LEU A 29 8.57 19.12 11.39
C LEU A 29 7.20 19.56 11.92
N ASN A 30 6.13 18.87 11.54
CA ASN A 30 4.76 19.15 11.99
C ASN A 30 4.58 18.97 13.51
N GLN A 31 5.46 18.23 14.17
CA GLN A 31 5.49 18.06 15.63
C GLN A 31 6.36 19.11 16.34
N GLY A 32 6.82 20.14 15.62
CA GLY A 32 7.70 21.19 16.15
C GLY A 32 9.16 20.75 16.26
N GLY A 33 9.53 19.63 15.64
CA GLY A 33 10.91 19.16 15.61
C GLY A 33 11.78 20.01 14.70
N GLU A 34 13.03 20.23 15.08
CA GLU A 34 14.04 20.81 14.19
C GLU A 34 14.70 19.71 13.35
N LEU A 35 14.94 19.99 12.06
CA LEU A 35 15.68 19.06 11.21
C LEU A 35 17.19 19.19 11.45
N PRO A 36 17.89 18.07 11.73
CA PRO A 36 19.34 18.04 11.70
C PRO A 36 19.87 18.43 10.32
N ASP A 37 21.05 19.05 10.24
CA ASP A 37 21.67 19.43 8.96
C ASP A 37 21.82 18.25 8.00
N VAL A 38 22.16 17.07 8.53
CA VAL A 38 22.24 15.82 7.77
C VAL A 38 20.91 15.47 7.08
N ALA A 39 19.76 15.77 7.69
CA ALA A 39 18.45 15.54 7.08
C ALA A 39 18.16 16.55 5.96
N ARG A 40 18.58 17.82 6.14
CA ARG A 40 18.47 18.86 5.10
C ARG A 40 19.33 18.54 3.88
N GLU A 41 20.57 18.12 4.10
CA GLU A 41 21.48 17.68 3.04
C GLU A 41 20.93 16.46 2.29
N LYS A 42 20.42 15.47 3.03
CA LYS A 42 19.78 14.29 2.44
C LYS A 42 18.58 14.65 1.57
N HIS A 43 17.80 15.65 1.99
CA HIS A 43 16.66 16.17 1.25
C HIS A 43 17.09 16.90 -0.02
N ALA A 44 18.12 17.75 0.05
CA ALA A 44 18.60 18.51 -1.11
C ALA A 44 19.02 17.59 -2.28
N GLY A 45 19.50 16.39 -1.99
CA GLY A 45 19.84 15.38 -3.00
C GLY A 45 18.70 14.43 -3.41
N LEU A 46 17.45 14.64 -2.97
CA LEU A 46 16.37 13.67 -3.20
C LEU A 46 16.03 13.51 -4.68
N ALA A 47 15.97 14.61 -5.44
CA ALA A 47 15.71 14.58 -6.88
C ALA A 47 16.76 13.76 -7.64
N SER A 48 18.05 14.03 -7.38
CA SER A 48 19.15 13.29 -8.02
C SER A 48 19.17 11.81 -7.61
N LYS A 49 18.83 11.48 -6.36
CA LYS A 49 18.71 10.08 -5.91
C LYS A 49 17.56 9.36 -6.61
N LEU A 50 16.46 10.05 -6.84
CA LEU A 50 15.30 9.48 -7.52
C LEU A 50 15.60 9.21 -8.99
N GLU A 51 16.20 10.19 -9.69
CA GLU A 51 16.66 10.05 -11.07
C GLU A 51 17.65 8.88 -11.22
N LEU A 52 18.62 8.77 -10.30
CA LEU A 52 19.58 7.67 -10.29
C LEU A 52 18.93 6.29 -10.15
N SER A 53 17.83 6.21 -9.41
CA SER A 53 17.07 4.97 -9.21
C SER A 53 16.03 4.70 -10.30
N GLY A 54 15.94 5.55 -11.34
CA GLY A 54 14.97 5.43 -12.43
C GLY A 54 13.53 5.65 -11.98
N GLY A 55 13.33 6.34 -10.85
CA GLY A 55 12.00 6.58 -10.31
C GLY A 55 11.36 7.84 -10.88
N GLU A 56 10.06 7.75 -11.11
CA GLU A 56 9.24 8.87 -11.57
C GLU A 56 8.11 9.10 -10.56
N LEU A 57 7.98 10.32 -10.05
CA LEU A 57 6.86 10.66 -9.18
C LEU A 57 5.55 10.65 -9.97
N SER A 58 4.45 10.25 -9.34
CA SER A 58 3.12 10.52 -9.87
C SER A 58 2.81 12.02 -9.85
N ALA A 59 1.70 12.45 -10.46
CA ALA A 59 1.34 13.86 -10.49
C ALA A 59 1.11 14.41 -9.07
N ARG A 60 0.39 13.66 -8.23
CA ARG A 60 0.15 14.03 -6.83
C ARG A 60 1.45 14.03 -6.01
N GLU A 61 2.31 13.03 -6.22
CA GLU A 61 3.60 12.95 -5.53
C GLU A 61 4.52 14.12 -5.91
N ALA A 62 4.54 14.50 -7.20
CA ALA A 62 5.32 15.62 -7.71
C ALA A 62 4.81 16.96 -7.16
N GLU A 63 3.49 17.15 -7.08
CA GLU A 63 2.88 18.34 -6.48
C GLU A 63 3.35 18.52 -5.03
N LEU A 64 3.25 17.46 -4.22
CA LEU A 64 3.71 17.48 -2.84
C LEU A 64 5.22 17.70 -2.74
N ALA A 65 6.02 17.03 -3.57
CA ALA A 65 7.49 17.17 -3.56
C ALA A 65 7.96 18.58 -3.94
N ALA A 66 7.19 19.32 -4.75
CA ALA A 66 7.50 20.69 -5.12
C ALA A 66 7.31 21.71 -3.97
N ARG A 67 6.57 21.35 -2.91
CA ARG A 67 6.35 22.23 -1.76
C ARG A 67 7.62 22.32 -0.89
N PRO A 68 7.90 23.49 -0.28
CA PRO A 68 9.00 23.64 0.67
C PRO A 68 8.95 22.62 1.82
N LEU A 69 10.11 22.31 2.41
CA LEU A 69 10.18 21.49 3.64
C LEU A 69 9.31 22.09 4.75
N GLY A 70 8.47 21.28 5.38
CA GLY A 70 7.49 21.73 6.38
C GLY A 70 6.19 22.26 5.76
N GLY A 71 6.04 22.13 4.44
CA GLY A 71 4.88 22.59 3.69
C GLY A 71 3.80 21.54 3.49
N TRP A 72 3.97 20.31 4.00
CA TRP A 72 2.91 19.30 3.96
C TRP A 72 2.04 19.43 5.19
N GLU A 73 0.73 19.32 5.02
CA GLU A 73 -0.19 19.19 6.13
C GLU A 73 0.07 17.87 6.88
N GLN A 74 -0.27 17.84 8.17
CA GLN A 74 -0.11 16.63 9.00
C GLN A 74 -0.87 15.43 8.40
N GLY A 75 -2.07 15.66 7.84
CA GLY A 75 -2.85 14.63 7.17
C GLY A 75 -2.14 14.07 5.93
N GLU A 76 -1.60 14.94 5.07
CA GLU A 76 -0.87 14.54 3.87
C GLU A 76 0.38 13.70 4.21
N ALA A 77 1.15 14.15 5.21
CA ALA A 77 2.33 13.41 5.67
C ALA A 77 1.95 12.06 6.30
N PHE A 78 0.86 11.99 7.05
CA PHE A 78 0.36 10.75 7.64
C PHE A 78 -0.14 9.77 6.58
N GLU A 79 -0.91 10.22 5.59
CA GLU A 79 -1.35 9.41 4.44
C GLU A 79 -0.14 8.86 3.66
N ALA A 80 0.84 9.72 3.39
CA ALA A 80 2.05 9.34 2.66
C ALA A 80 2.87 8.24 3.35
N LEU A 81 2.83 8.16 4.69
CA LEU A 81 3.50 7.08 5.43
C LEU A 81 2.90 5.69 5.12
N PHE A 82 1.60 5.60 4.83
CA PHE A 82 0.97 4.32 4.48
C PHE A 82 1.44 3.77 3.13
N ARG A 83 2.05 4.60 2.26
CA ARG A 83 2.69 4.11 1.03
C ARG A 83 3.78 3.07 1.29
N ILE A 84 4.26 2.91 2.52
CA ILE A 84 5.11 1.78 2.90
C ILE A 84 4.48 0.42 2.59
N GLU A 85 3.15 0.30 2.70
CA GLU A 85 2.42 -0.94 2.41
C GLU A 85 2.34 -1.18 0.90
N ALA A 86 2.17 -0.12 0.11
CA ALA A 86 2.27 -0.18 -1.35
C ALA A 86 3.67 -0.60 -1.80
N ILE A 87 4.74 0.00 -1.23
CA ILE A 87 6.13 -0.42 -1.49
C ILE A 87 6.32 -1.90 -1.17
N THR A 88 5.79 -2.36 -0.05
CA THR A 88 5.90 -3.76 0.39
C THR A 88 5.23 -4.71 -0.62
N ALA A 89 4.03 -4.37 -1.10
CA ALA A 89 3.34 -5.14 -2.12
C ALA A 89 4.09 -5.16 -3.47
N LEU A 90 4.67 -4.03 -3.89
CA LEU A 90 5.49 -3.98 -5.10
C LEU A 90 6.78 -4.79 -4.95
N LEU A 91 7.48 -4.68 -3.82
CA LEU A 91 8.68 -5.47 -3.52
C LEU A 91 8.40 -6.97 -3.49
N TRP A 92 7.24 -7.38 -2.95
CA TRP A 92 6.77 -8.75 -3.07
C TRP A 92 6.55 -9.13 -4.52
N GLY A 93 5.89 -8.27 -5.29
CA GLY A 93 5.59 -8.49 -6.71
C GLY A 93 6.83 -8.59 -7.60
N VAL A 94 7.96 -8.00 -7.21
CA VAL A 94 9.26 -8.13 -7.90
C VAL A 94 10.22 -9.14 -7.23
N GLY A 95 9.71 -10.00 -6.34
CA GLY A 95 10.46 -11.11 -5.76
C GLY A 95 11.53 -10.71 -4.74
N ARG A 96 11.46 -9.51 -4.15
CA ARG A 96 12.47 -8.98 -3.21
C ARG A 96 12.12 -9.20 -1.74
N LEU A 97 10.84 -9.42 -1.43
CA LEU A 97 10.34 -9.59 -0.07
C LEU A 97 9.15 -10.54 -0.04
N GLU A 98 8.89 -11.09 1.14
CA GLU A 98 7.61 -11.75 1.42
C GLU A 98 6.60 -10.73 1.92
N LEU A 99 5.36 -10.85 1.47
CA LEU A 99 4.29 -9.95 1.87
C LEU A 99 3.81 -10.34 3.27
N PRO A 100 3.83 -9.43 4.26
CA PRO A 100 3.27 -9.73 5.57
C PRO A 100 1.77 -10.04 5.48
N PRO A 101 1.20 -10.74 6.48
CA PRO A 101 -0.26 -10.90 6.56
C PRO A 101 -1.00 -9.56 6.54
N TYR A 102 -2.25 -9.53 6.08
CA TYR A 102 -3.09 -8.30 6.07
C TYR A 102 -3.51 -7.83 7.47
N THR A 103 -3.12 -8.58 8.49
CA THR A 103 -3.31 -8.29 9.90
C THR A 103 -2.09 -7.61 10.54
N SER A 104 -1.00 -7.42 9.79
CA SER A 104 0.27 -6.95 10.31
C SER A 104 0.90 -5.91 9.38
N PRO A 105 1.22 -4.70 9.88
CA PRO A 105 1.88 -3.68 9.08
C PRO A 105 3.30 -4.10 8.72
N ALA A 106 3.78 -3.58 7.59
CA ALA A 106 5.14 -3.77 7.14
C ALA A 106 6.13 -3.00 8.03
N ALA A 107 7.27 -3.63 8.32
CA ALA A 107 8.32 -3.00 9.10
C ALA A 107 9.12 -2.02 8.21
N ALA A 108 8.94 -0.72 8.39
CA ALA A 108 9.62 0.30 7.58
C ALA A 108 11.16 0.14 7.54
N ALA A 109 11.75 -0.29 8.66
CA ALA A 109 13.18 -0.57 8.76
C ALA A 109 13.67 -1.72 7.85
N GLN A 110 12.78 -2.64 7.47
CA GLN A 110 13.06 -3.73 6.52
C GLN A 110 12.74 -3.32 5.08
N VAL A 111 11.68 -2.52 4.89
CA VAL A 111 11.15 -2.17 3.56
C VAL A 111 11.95 -1.04 2.90
N LEU A 112 12.21 0.07 3.59
CA LEU A 112 12.85 1.25 2.99
C LEU A 112 14.27 0.99 2.43
N PRO A 113 15.14 0.18 3.09
CA PRO A 113 16.44 -0.16 2.50
C PRO A 113 16.34 -0.93 1.17
N GLN A 114 15.26 -1.69 0.99
CA GLN A 114 14.99 -2.47 -0.22
C GLN A 114 14.43 -1.59 -1.35
N ALA A 115 13.78 -0.47 -1.02
CA ALA A 115 13.32 0.50 -2.01
C ALA A 115 14.48 1.15 -2.80
N GLY A 116 15.70 1.06 -2.25
CA GLY A 116 16.91 1.31 -3.04
C GLY A 116 17.17 2.76 -3.40
N LEU A 117 16.51 3.71 -2.72
CA LEU A 117 16.64 5.14 -2.99
C LEU A 117 18.10 5.60 -3.01
N GLY A 118 18.52 6.14 -4.16
CA GLY A 118 19.89 6.60 -4.38
C GLY A 118 20.88 5.52 -4.80
N LYS A 119 20.41 4.30 -5.08
CA LYS A 119 21.19 3.28 -5.80
C LYS A 119 20.91 3.38 -7.31
N PRO A 120 21.88 3.04 -8.18
CA PRO A 120 21.66 2.96 -9.62
C PRO A 120 20.53 2.00 -9.98
N HIS A 121 19.67 2.41 -10.91
CA HIS A 121 18.53 1.61 -11.39
C HIS A 121 18.93 0.19 -11.83
N ALA A 122 20.07 0.05 -12.52
CA ALA A 122 20.61 -1.24 -12.94
C ALA A 122 20.92 -2.19 -11.76
N GLU A 123 21.37 -1.67 -10.62
CA GLU A 123 21.60 -2.47 -9.41
C GLU A 123 20.27 -2.93 -8.78
N LEU A 124 19.24 -2.09 -8.86
CA LEU A 124 17.90 -2.43 -8.36
C LEU A 124 17.19 -3.47 -9.23
N LEU A 125 17.49 -3.49 -10.53
CA LEU A 125 17.05 -4.55 -11.44
C LEU A 125 17.75 -5.88 -11.18
N ALA A 126 19.01 -5.86 -10.74
CA ALA A 126 19.82 -7.06 -10.57
C ALA A 126 19.24 -8.01 -9.51
N GLY A 127 18.66 -9.14 -9.96
CA GLY A 127 18.02 -10.13 -9.09
C GLY A 127 16.59 -9.79 -8.67
N ALA A 128 15.94 -8.84 -9.36
CA ALA A 128 14.49 -8.66 -9.29
C ALA A 128 13.82 -9.45 -10.41
N GLU A 129 12.66 -10.04 -10.13
CA GLU A 129 11.86 -10.75 -11.12
C GLU A 129 10.38 -10.53 -10.81
N LEU A 130 9.59 -10.19 -11.83
CA LEU A 130 8.15 -10.11 -11.65
C LEU A 130 7.60 -11.50 -11.33
N ARG A 131 6.83 -11.60 -10.25
CA ARG A 131 6.07 -12.81 -9.95
C ARG A 131 5.13 -13.16 -11.10
N ASP A 132 4.88 -14.46 -11.24
CA ASP A 132 4.00 -15.01 -12.26
C ASP A 132 2.57 -14.47 -12.11
N GLU A 133 1.84 -14.50 -13.21
CA GLU A 133 0.49 -13.92 -13.30
C GLU A 133 -0.50 -14.58 -12.35
N ALA A 134 -0.42 -15.90 -12.15
CA ALA A 134 -1.35 -16.61 -11.27
C ALA A 134 -1.13 -16.23 -9.80
N SER A 135 0.13 -16.14 -9.37
CA SER A 135 0.49 -15.65 -8.03
C SER A 135 0.03 -14.21 -7.82
N LEU A 136 0.27 -13.33 -8.80
CA LEU A 136 -0.14 -11.92 -8.72
C LEU A 136 -1.67 -11.77 -8.64
N GLU A 137 -2.42 -12.48 -9.47
CA GLU A 137 -3.88 -12.40 -9.50
C GLU A 137 -4.50 -12.98 -8.22
N LEU A 138 -3.93 -14.06 -7.66
CA LEU A 138 -4.38 -14.59 -6.37
C LEU A 138 -4.17 -13.56 -5.24
N GLU A 139 -2.99 -12.93 -5.19
CA GLU A 139 -2.70 -11.93 -4.16
C GLU A 139 -3.49 -10.64 -4.36
N LEU A 140 -3.75 -10.23 -5.61
CA LEU A 140 -4.64 -9.12 -5.93
C LEU A 140 -6.06 -9.38 -5.41
N ARG A 141 -6.61 -10.58 -5.65
CA ARG A 141 -7.93 -10.97 -5.10
C ARG A 141 -7.94 -10.94 -3.58
N ARG A 142 -6.85 -11.39 -2.94
CA ARG A 142 -6.70 -11.32 -1.47
C ARG A 142 -6.70 -9.88 -0.98
N ALA A 143 -5.91 -9.00 -1.58
CA ALA A 143 -5.87 -7.58 -1.25
C ALA A 143 -7.24 -6.90 -1.43
N GLY A 144 -7.89 -7.18 -2.56
CA GLY A 144 -9.23 -6.69 -2.87
C GLY A 144 -10.26 -7.15 -1.83
N PHE A 145 -10.20 -8.41 -1.39
CA PHE A 145 -11.10 -8.93 -0.37
C PHE A 145 -10.91 -8.27 1.00
N TRP A 146 -9.66 -8.06 1.45
CA TRP A 146 -9.39 -7.33 2.69
C TRP A 146 -9.83 -5.86 2.63
N ASN A 147 -9.60 -5.19 1.49
CA ASN A 147 -10.05 -3.82 1.26
C ASN A 147 -11.59 -3.74 1.24
N TRP A 148 -12.25 -4.64 0.52
CA TRP A 148 -13.70 -4.80 0.53
C TRP A 148 -14.27 -4.97 1.94
N ARG A 149 -13.66 -5.84 2.75
CA ARG A 149 -14.10 -6.08 4.12
C ARG A 149 -13.98 -4.81 4.98
N ALA A 150 -12.87 -4.08 4.83
CA ALA A 150 -12.64 -2.79 5.49
C ALA A 150 -13.71 -1.75 5.12
N ARG A 151 -13.97 -1.58 3.81
CA ARG A 151 -14.99 -0.66 3.28
C ARG A 151 -16.40 -1.04 3.73
N THR A 152 -16.73 -2.32 3.73
CA THR A 152 -18.02 -2.83 4.21
C THR A 152 -18.23 -2.49 5.69
N ARG A 153 -17.17 -2.59 6.51
CA ARG A 153 -17.24 -2.14 7.90
C ARG A 153 -17.43 -0.63 8.01
N LEU A 154 -16.69 0.15 7.22
CA LEU A 154 -16.81 1.62 7.22
C LEU A 154 -18.23 2.07 6.86
N LEU A 155 -18.84 1.47 5.84
CA LEU A 155 -20.23 1.74 5.46
C LEU A 155 -21.20 1.48 6.63
N ARG A 156 -21.03 0.37 7.35
CA ARG A 156 -21.82 0.08 8.56
C ARG A 156 -21.63 1.14 9.63
N LEU A 157 -20.39 1.56 9.90
CA LEU A 157 -20.08 2.59 10.90
C LEU A 157 -20.63 3.97 10.51
N GLN A 158 -20.74 4.26 9.22
CA GLN A 158 -21.36 5.46 8.67
C GLN A 158 -22.89 5.41 8.65
N GLY A 159 -23.50 4.32 9.14
CA GLY A 159 -24.96 4.17 9.21
C GLY A 159 -25.61 3.82 7.88
N ALA A 160 -24.84 3.34 6.89
CA ALA A 160 -25.42 2.84 5.65
C ALA A 160 -26.30 1.61 5.92
N THR A 161 -27.39 1.48 5.18
CA THR A 161 -28.31 0.35 5.27
C THR A 161 -27.99 -0.67 4.18
N PRO A 162 -27.94 -1.98 4.49
CA PRO A 162 -27.84 -3.00 3.46
C PRO A 162 -29.09 -2.99 2.56
N PRO A 163 -29.00 -3.56 1.34
CA PRO A 163 -30.16 -3.72 0.46
C PRO A 163 -31.34 -4.43 1.16
N PRO A 164 -32.60 -4.18 0.75
CA PRO A 164 -33.76 -4.84 1.33
C PRO A 164 -33.63 -6.37 1.30
N GLY A 165 -33.83 -7.00 2.46
CA GLY A 165 -33.72 -8.45 2.62
C GLY A 165 -32.31 -8.96 2.94
N ASP A 166 -31.31 -8.07 3.05
CA ASP A 166 -29.93 -8.45 3.39
C ASP A 166 -29.49 -7.88 4.75
N THR A 167 -28.38 -8.39 5.26
CA THR A 167 -27.69 -7.85 6.44
C THR A 167 -26.20 -7.74 6.14
N PHE A 168 -25.48 -6.82 6.81
CA PHE A 168 -24.02 -6.77 6.70
C PHE A 168 -23.38 -8.11 7.07
N ALA A 169 -23.84 -8.75 8.15
CA ALA A 169 -23.34 -10.05 8.58
C ALA A 169 -23.59 -11.14 7.50
N GLY A 170 -24.79 -11.19 6.92
CA GLY A 170 -25.11 -12.13 5.85
C GLY A 170 -24.28 -11.88 4.58
N THR A 171 -24.06 -10.62 4.21
CA THR A 171 -23.20 -10.25 3.09
C THR A 171 -21.75 -10.67 3.32
N VAL A 172 -21.21 -10.39 4.51
CA VAL A 172 -19.85 -10.79 4.93
C VAL A 172 -19.71 -12.32 4.93
N GLY A 173 -20.68 -13.04 5.50
CA GLY A 173 -20.66 -14.50 5.55
C GLY A 173 -20.58 -15.13 4.16
N ARG A 174 -21.44 -14.71 3.22
CA ARG A 174 -21.41 -15.23 1.83
C ARG A 174 -20.10 -14.91 1.11
N ALA A 175 -19.55 -13.73 1.33
CA ALA A 175 -18.28 -13.34 0.72
C ALA A 175 -17.10 -14.16 1.29
N ILE A 176 -17.11 -14.46 2.59
CA ILE A 176 -16.12 -15.34 3.23
C ILE A 176 -16.21 -16.77 2.69
N GLU A 177 -17.42 -17.32 2.55
CA GLU A 177 -17.62 -18.65 1.97
C GLU A 177 -17.04 -18.74 0.55
N ALA A 178 -17.30 -17.73 -0.30
CA ALA A 178 -16.73 -17.66 -1.63
C ALA A 178 -15.19 -17.54 -1.59
N ALA A 179 -14.65 -16.65 -0.76
CA ALA A 179 -13.21 -16.43 -0.63
C ALA A 179 -12.46 -17.67 -0.11
N LEU A 180 -13.07 -18.46 0.78
CA LEU A 180 -12.55 -19.77 1.21
C LEU A 180 -12.55 -20.77 0.06
N GLY A 181 -13.66 -20.87 -0.69
CA GLY A 181 -13.77 -21.76 -1.84
C GLY A 181 -12.76 -21.46 -2.96
N GLU A 182 -12.36 -20.20 -3.09
CA GLU A 182 -11.38 -19.75 -4.07
C GLU A 182 -9.92 -19.74 -3.58
N GLY A 183 -9.68 -20.07 -2.29
CA GLY A 183 -8.35 -20.03 -1.68
C GLY A 183 -7.79 -18.61 -1.48
N VAL A 184 -8.64 -17.59 -1.51
CA VAL A 184 -8.27 -16.18 -1.29
C VAL A 184 -7.88 -15.95 0.18
N ILE A 185 -8.60 -16.61 1.09
CA ILE A 185 -8.34 -16.69 2.53
C ILE A 185 -8.32 -18.16 2.98
N THR A 186 -7.80 -18.41 4.19
CA THR A 186 -7.75 -19.76 4.77
C THR A 186 -8.75 -19.92 5.93
N PRO A 187 -9.18 -21.15 6.26
CA PRO A 187 -10.12 -21.39 7.36
C PRO A 187 -9.67 -20.84 8.72
N GLU A 188 -8.36 -20.82 8.97
CA GLU A 188 -7.77 -20.32 10.22
C GLU A 188 -7.94 -18.81 10.39
N GLN A 189 -8.22 -18.09 9.30
CA GLN A 189 -8.45 -16.65 9.30
C GLN A 189 -9.91 -16.29 9.61
N VAL A 190 -10.80 -17.26 9.86
CA VAL A 190 -12.24 -17.06 9.99
C VAL A 190 -12.76 -17.63 11.30
N ARG A 191 -13.63 -16.88 11.98
CA ARG A 191 -14.40 -17.35 13.14
C ARG A 191 -15.77 -16.68 13.15
N ASP A 192 -16.81 -17.46 13.44
CA ASP A 192 -18.19 -16.98 13.54
C ASP A 192 -18.66 -16.14 12.35
N GLY A 193 -18.17 -16.47 11.15
CA GLY A 193 -18.55 -15.79 9.91
C GLY A 193 -17.90 -14.43 9.67
N ASP A 194 -16.79 -14.11 10.35
CA ASP A 194 -15.97 -12.93 10.06
C ASP A 194 -14.47 -13.25 10.01
N LEU A 195 -13.68 -12.35 9.41
CA LEU A 195 -12.22 -12.42 9.42
C LEU A 195 -11.66 -12.18 10.82
N LEU A 196 -10.53 -12.81 11.12
CA LEU A 196 -9.80 -12.63 12.36
C LEU A 196 -8.58 -11.73 12.17
N VAL A 197 -8.33 -10.89 13.18
CA VAL A 197 -7.06 -10.20 13.41
C VAL A 197 -6.54 -10.67 14.77
N GLY A 198 -5.58 -11.61 14.76
CA GLY A 198 -5.27 -12.40 15.94
C GLY A 198 -6.50 -13.22 16.35
N ASP A 199 -7.02 -12.99 17.56
CA ASP A 199 -8.25 -13.63 18.05
C ASP A 199 -9.50 -12.74 17.96
N THR A 200 -9.36 -11.51 17.43
CA THR A 200 -10.45 -10.53 17.40
C THR A 200 -11.17 -10.55 16.05
N PRO A 201 -12.49 -10.73 16.00
CA PRO A 201 -13.27 -10.58 14.77
C PRO A 201 -13.13 -9.18 14.18
N TYR A 202 -13.05 -9.10 12.85
CA TYR A 202 -12.79 -7.84 12.14
C TYR A 202 -13.85 -6.78 12.41
N GLN A 203 -15.10 -7.18 12.66
CA GLN A 203 -16.19 -6.27 13.04
C GLN A 203 -16.02 -5.62 14.42
N GLU A 204 -15.21 -6.22 15.30
CA GLU A 204 -15.04 -5.83 16.71
C GLU A 204 -13.78 -5.00 16.95
N LEU A 205 -12.88 -4.88 15.97
CA LEU A 205 -11.61 -4.14 16.14
C LEU A 205 -11.85 -2.72 16.63
N GLY A 206 -10.99 -2.21 17.51
CA GLY A 206 -11.07 -0.87 18.05
C GLY A 206 -10.33 0.16 17.20
N GLN A 207 -9.30 0.74 17.80
CA GLN A 207 -8.48 1.82 17.22
C GLN A 207 -7.60 1.31 16.06
N GLU A 208 -7.25 0.03 16.07
CA GLU A 208 -6.43 -0.64 15.07
C GLU A 208 -7.11 -0.79 13.70
N PHE A 209 -8.45 -0.65 13.65
CA PHE A 209 -9.21 -0.75 12.40
C PHE A 209 -8.70 0.20 11.32
N GLY A 210 -8.43 1.46 11.68
CA GLY A 210 -7.99 2.47 10.71
C GLY A 210 -6.69 2.08 10.01
N SER A 211 -5.68 1.66 10.77
CA SER A 211 -4.39 1.23 10.22
C SER A 211 -4.51 0.00 9.32
N LEU A 212 -5.34 -0.97 9.70
CA LEU A 212 -5.57 -2.19 8.91
C LEU A 212 -6.36 -1.91 7.63
N ALA A 213 -7.31 -0.99 7.68
CA ALA A 213 -8.04 -0.54 6.49
C ALA A 213 -7.09 0.15 5.50
N SER A 214 -6.24 1.07 5.97
CA SER A 214 -5.24 1.73 5.13
C SER A 214 -4.26 0.73 4.53
N LEU A 215 -3.78 -0.24 5.31
CA LEU A 215 -2.92 -1.31 4.82
C LEU A 215 -3.55 -2.08 3.67
N ALA A 216 -4.81 -2.52 3.83
CA ALA A 216 -5.50 -3.28 2.81
C ALA A 216 -5.71 -2.46 1.53
N VAL A 217 -6.05 -1.17 1.67
CA VAL A 217 -6.18 -0.23 0.55
C VAL A 217 -4.87 -0.08 -0.20
N GLU A 218 -3.76 0.20 0.48
CA GLU A 218 -2.47 0.47 -0.15
C GLU A 218 -1.89 -0.76 -0.85
N ARG A 219 -2.03 -1.94 -0.25
CA ARG A 219 -1.62 -3.20 -0.90
C ARG A 219 -2.49 -3.49 -2.11
N HIS A 220 -3.82 -3.31 -2.00
CA HIS A 220 -4.73 -3.48 -3.14
C HIS A 220 -4.37 -2.50 -4.27
N TYR A 221 -4.07 -1.24 -3.94
CA TYR A 221 -3.67 -0.22 -4.89
C TYR A 221 -2.42 -0.62 -5.67
N ALA A 222 -1.35 -0.97 -4.96
CA ALA A 222 -0.10 -1.40 -5.58
C ALA A 222 -0.25 -2.64 -6.47
N LEU A 223 -1.00 -3.65 -6.00
CA LEU A 223 -1.22 -4.88 -6.75
C LEU A 223 -2.11 -4.66 -7.98
N SER A 224 -3.12 -3.78 -7.89
CA SER A 224 -3.95 -3.39 -9.03
C SER A 224 -3.10 -2.71 -10.11
N TRP A 225 -2.21 -1.79 -9.73
CA TRP A 225 -1.29 -1.15 -10.66
C TRP A 225 -0.35 -2.18 -11.28
N LEU A 226 0.27 -3.03 -10.46
CA LEU A 226 1.22 -4.06 -10.92
C LEU A 226 0.57 -5.12 -11.83
N ALA A 227 -0.73 -5.35 -11.70
CA ALA A 227 -1.53 -6.20 -12.57
C ALA A 227 -2.02 -5.50 -13.84
N GLY A 228 -1.63 -4.23 -14.08
CA GLY A 228 -2.01 -3.47 -15.27
C GLY A 228 -3.48 -3.02 -15.28
N ARG A 229 -4.11 -2.86 -14.11
CA ARG A 229 -5.49 -2.35 -13.97
C ARG A 229 -5.57 -0.83 -14.10
N SER A 230 -4.45 -0.14 -13.98
CA SER A 230 -4.37 1.31 -14.13
C SER A 230 -4.48 1.73 -15.61
N PRO A 231 -5.36 2.69 -15.94
CA PRO A 231 -5.40 3.32 -17.25
C PRO A 231 -4.06 3.96 -17.60
N ASP A 232 -3.55 3.69 -18.81
CA ASP A 232 -2.30 4.26 -19.32
C ASP A 232 -1.06 4.07 -18.40
N ASN A 233 -1.13 3.08 -17.49
CA ASN A 233 -0.13 2.83 -16.44
C ASN A 233 0.06 4.02 -15.47
N ASP A 234 -0.93 4.91 -15.37
CA ASP A 234 -0.95 6.04 -14.45
C ASP A 234 -1.18 5.58 -13.00
N TRP A 235 -0.15 5.75 -12.18
CA TRP A 235 -0.21 5.39 -10.77
C TRP A 235 -1.41 6.03 -10.07
N ASP A 236 -1.72 7.31 -10.30
CA ASP A 236 -2.74 8.07 -9.56
C ASP A 236 -4.18 7.66 -9.94
N GLU A 237 -4.37 7.04 -11.10
CA GLU A 237 -5.67 6.57 -11.61
C GLU A 237 -5.91 5.08 -11.35
N THR A 238 -5.11 4.45 -10.47
CA THR A 238 -5.22 3.02 -10.19
C THR A 238 -6.54 2.69 -9.48
N PRO A 239 -7.39 1.82 -10.07
CA PRO A 239 -8.68 1.50 -9.46
C PRO A 239 -8.51 0.60 -8.23
N THR A 240 -9.23 0.96 -7.17
CA THR A 240 -9.38 0.15 -5.94
C THR A 240 -10.83 0.08 -5.49
N ASN A 241 -11.77 0.30 -6.42
CA ASN A 241 -13.18 0.08 -6.16
C ASN A 241 -13.41 -1.41 -5.90
N THR A 242 -13.95 -1.70 -4.72
CA THR A 242 -14.39 -3.02 -4.28
C THR A 242 -15.81 -2.95 -3.75
#